data_AF-A0A7D9LQR6-F1
#
_entry.id   AF-A0A7D9LQR6-F1
#
_cell.length_a   1.000
_cell.length_b   1.000
_cell.length_c   1.000
_cell.angle_alpha   90.00
_cell.angle_beta   90.00
_cell.angle_gamma   90.00
#
_symmetry.space_group_name_H-M   'P 1'
#
loop_
_entity.id
_entity.type
_entity.pdbx_description
1 polymer ?
#
loop_
_entity_poly.entity_id
_entity_poly.type
_entity_poly.pdbx_seq_one_letter_code
_entity_poly.pdbx_strand_id
1 'polypeptide(L)' 'MLLEQKKEKINWTPSKLIDRLGKEINNPESVYYWCHKNQIPVFCPAITDGSIGDILYLHSYKNPGLILDLVE' A
#
# COMPACT_ATOMS: atom_id res chain seq x y z
N MET A 1 -2.46 7.63 3.12
CA MET A 1 -1.08 7.11 3.22
C MET A 1 -0.03 8.17 3.58
N LEU A 2 0.35 9.11 2.71
CA LEU A 2 1.44 10.06 3.02
C LEU A 2 1.16 10.93 4.26
N LEU A 3 -0.08 11.42 4.38
CA LEU A 3 -0.48 12.20 5.56
C LEU A 3 -0.43 11.37 6.84
N GLU A 4 -0.90 10.12 6.78
CA GLU A 4 -0.88 9.19 7.91
C GLU A 4 0.58 8.85 8.29
N GLN A 5 1.46 8.65 7.31
CA GLN A 5 2.90 8.47 7.58
C GLN A 5 3.51 9.70 8.28
N LYS A 6 3.18 10.92 7.85
CA LYS A 6 3.72 12.15 8.44
C LYS A 6 3.13 12.49 9.81
N LYS A 7 1.83 12.29 10.00
CA LYS A 7 1.10 12.72 11.21
C LYS A 7 0.99 11.62 12.26
N GLU A 8 0.69 10.41 11.82
CA GLU A 8 0.44 9.25 12.69
C GLU A 8 1.67 8.34 12.80
N LYS A 9 2.77 8.69 12.10
CA LYS A 9 4.03 7.94 12.09
C LYS A 9 3.85 6.48 11.66
N ILE A 10 2.92 6.24 10.74
CA ILE A 10 2.73 4.91 10.16
C ILE A 10 3.92 4.59 9.25
N ASN A 11 4.68 3.55 9.58
CA ASN A 11 5.62 2.92 8.66
C ASN A 11 4.83 2.06 7.66
N TRP A 12 4.78 2.49 6.40
CA TRP A 12 4.16 1.71 5.35
C TRP A 12 5.11 0.63 4.87
N THR A 13 4.59 -0.59 4.72
CA THR A 13 5.26 -1.70 4.04
C THR A 13 4.40 -2.13 2.84
N PRO A 14 4.92 -2.90 1.88
CA PRO A 14 4.11 -3.45 0.80
C PRO A 14 2.87 -4.20 1.28
N SER A 15 2.99 -4.97 2.36
CA SER A 15 1.86 -5.73 2.92
C SER A 15 0.78 -4.82 3.52
N LYS A 16 1.17 -3.78 4.26
CA LYS A 16 0.22 -2.76 4.79
C LYS A 16 -0.44 -1.96 3.66
N LEU A 17 0.30 -1.65 2.59
CA LEU A 17 -0.25 -1.01 1.40
C LEU A 17 -1.30 -1.92 0.74
N ILE A 18 -0.99 -3.20 0.52
CA ILE A 18 -1.94 -4.14 -0.11
C ILE A 18 -3.18 -4.33 0.76
N ASP A 19 -3.03 -4.47 2.08
CA ASP A 19 -4.15 -4.53 3.02
C ASP A 19 -5.03 -3.27 2.91
N ARG A 20 -4.41 -2.08 2.89
CA ARG A 20 -5.14 -0.82 2.72
C ARG A 20 -5.89 -0.77 1.39
N LEU A 21 -5.27 -1.19 0.28
CA LEU A 21 -5.95 -1.24 -1.03
C LEU A 21 -7.10 -2.25 -1.04
N GLY A 22 -6.94 -3.39 -0.38
CA GLY A 22 -8.01 -4.38 -0.17
C GLY A 22 -9.19 -3.82 0.62
N LYS A 23 -8.93 -2.97 1.61
CA LYS A 23 -9.97 -2.23 2.33
C LYS A 23 -10.68 -1.20 1.45
N GLU A 24 -9.93 -0.39 0.71
CA GLU A 24 -10.44 0.72 -0.09
C GLU A 24 -11.25 0.25 -1.31
N ILE A 25 -10.86 -0.85 -1.96
CA ILE A 25 -11.59 -1.36 -3.14
C ILE A 25 -13.00 -1.83 -2.80
N ASN A 26 -13.21 -2.32 -1.57
CA ASN A 26 -14.51 -2.73 -1.01
C ASN A 26 -15.40 -3.53 -1.97
N ASN A 27 -14.80 -4.44 -2.74
CA ASN A 27 -15.49 -5.23 -3.77
C ASN A 27 -15.26 -6.73 -3.50
N PRO A 28 -16.32 -7.53 -3.31
CA PRO A 28 -16.21 -8.97 -3.04
C PRO A 28 -15.64 -9.81 -4.20
N GLU A 29 -15.52 -9.25 -5.41
CA GLU A 29 -14.83 -9.90 -6.54
C GLU A 29 -13.30 -9.79 -6.44
N SER A 30 -12.78 -8.91 -5.58
CA SER A 30 -11.34 -8.70 -5.40
C SER A 30 -10.72 -9.72 -4.44
N VAL A 31 -9.61 -10.33 -4.83
CA VAL A 31 -8.81 -11.19 -3.95
C VAL A 31 -8.32 -10.41 -2.73
N TYR A 32 -7.79 -9.19 -2.93
CA TYR A 32 -7.22 -8.39 -1.85
C TYR A 32 -8.27 -7.86 -0.87
N TYR A 33 -9.52 -7.72 -1.32
CA TYR A 33 -10.63 -7.45 -0.40
C TYR A 33 -10.81 -8.58 0.61
N TRP A 34 -10.79 -9.82 0.15
CA TRP A 34 -10.90 -10.99 1.04
C TRP A 34 -9.67 -11.18 1.90
N CYS A 35 -8.47 -10.90 1.38
CA CYS A 35 -7.25 -10.88 2.20
C CYS A 35 -7.40 -9.89 3.36
N HIS A 36 -7.83 -8.66 3.09
CA HIS A 36 -8.08 -7.65 4.13
C HIS A 36 -9.14 -8.10 5.14
N LYS A 37 -10.31 -8.56 4.67
CA LYS A 37 -11.44 -8.97 5.54
C LYS A 37 -11.09 -10.14 6.46
N ASN A 38 -10.26 -11.07 6.01
CA ASN A 38 -9.86 -12.24 6.78
C ASN A 38 -8.49 -12.09 7.47
N GLN A 39 -7.91 -10.89 7.49
CA GLN A 39 -6.61 -10.62 8.11
C GLN A 39 -5.47 -11.51 7.55
N ILE A 40 -5.52 -11.83 6.26
CA ILE A 40 -4.50 -12.62 5.55
C ILE A 40 -3.47 -11.66 4.96
N PRO A 41 -2.21 -11.66 5.45
CA PRO A 41 -1.18 -10.77 4.93
C PRO A 41 -0.73 -11.21 3.53
N VAL A 42 -0.52 -10.23 2.65
CA VAL A 42 0.05 -10.45 1.31
C VAL A 42 1.39 -9.75 1.22
N PHE A 43 2.43 -10.46 0.81
CA PHE A 43 3.77 -9.92 0.67
C PHE A 43 4.17 -9.79 -0.81
N CYS A 44 4.63 -8.61 -1.19
CA CYS A 44 5.20 -8.34 -2.51
C CYS A 44 6.38 -7.37 -2.34
N PRO A 45 7.62 -7.87 -2.18
CA PRO A 45 8.78 -7.00 -1.95
C PRO A 45 9.04 -6.02 -3.11
N ALA A 46 8.71 -6.42 -4.34
CA ALA A 46 8.86 -5.60 -5.54
C ALA A 46 7.54 -4.93 -5.96
N ILE A 47 6.76 -4.39 -5.01
CA ILE A 47 5.46 -3.74 -5.30
C ILE A 47 5.55 -2.55 -6.27
N THR A 48 6.77 -2.00 -6.43
CA THR A 48 7.07 -0.92 -7.37
C THR A 48 7.31 -1.37 -8.81
N ASP A 49 7.45 -2.68 -9.07
CA ASP A 49 7.69 -3.21 -10.42
C ASP A 49 6.37 -3.44 -11.16
N GLY A 50 5.69 -2.35 -11.52
CA GLY A 50 4.41 -2.39 -12.23
C GLY A 50 3.65 -1.07 -12.14
N SER A 51 2.38 -1.08 -12.55
CA SER A 51 1.55 0.14 -12.61
C SER A 51 1.37 0.85 -11.26
N ILE A 52 1.43 0.12 -10.14
CA ILE A 52 1.47 0.72 -8.80
C ILE A 52 2.73 1.58 -8.63
N GLY A 53 3.88 1.09 -9.11
CA GLY A 53 5.13 1.86 -9.14
C GLY A 53 5.01 3.14 -9.94
N ASP A 54 4.38 3.10 -11.12
CA ASP A 54 4.15 4.31 -11.94
C ASP A 54 3.31 5.35 -11.19
N ILE A 55 2.24 4.91 -10.51
CA ILE A 55 1.38 5.81 -9.71
C ILE A 55 2.16 6.38 -8.52
N LEU A 56 2.93 5.56 -7.81
CA LEU A 56 3.77 6.01 -6.69
C LEU A 56 4.82 7.02 -7.15
N TYR A 57 5.45 6.78 -8.32
CA TYR A 57 6.39 7.67 -8.95
C TYR A 57 5.75 9.02 -9.28
N LEU A 58 4.63 9.03 -10.01
CA LEU A 58 3.89 10.26 -10.34
C LEU A 58 3.38 11.00 -9.10
N HIS A 59 2.92 10.26 -8.09
CA HIS A 59 2.51 10.83 -6.81
C HIS A 59 3.68 11.54 -6.12
N SER A 60 4.88 10.96 -6.16
CA SER A 60 6.08 11.52 -5.50
C SER A 60 6.48 12.91 -6.03
N TYR A 61 6.25 13.20 -7.32
CA TYR A 61 6.47 14.54 -7.90
C TYR A 61 5.53 15.60 -7.32
N LYS A 62 4.27 15.24 -7.05
CA LYS A 62 3.27 16.17 -6.50
C LYS A 62 3.36 16.26 -4.98
N ASN A 63 3.64 15.13 -4.34
CA ASN A 63 3.60 14.95 -2.90
C ASN A 63 4.77 14.07 -2.43
N PRO A 64 5.98 14.65 -2.28
CA PRO A 64 7.17 13.88 -1.95
C PRO A 64 7.17 13.33 -0.52
N GLY A 65 7.89 12.22 -0.34
CA GLY A 65 8.26 11.66 0.96
C GLY A 65 7.45 10.45 1.43
N LEU A 66 6.67 9.81 0.57
CA LEU A 66 6.09 8.50 0.88
C LEU A 66 7.20 7.45 0.86
N ILE A 67 7.30 6.63 1.91
CA ILE A 67 8.32 5.58 2.03
C ILE A 67 7.60 4.26 2.22
N LEU A 68 8.04 3.23 1.50
CA LEU A 68 7.64 1.85 1.70
C LEU A 68 8.86 1.08 2.21
N ASP A 69 8.80 0.61 3.45
CA ASP A 69 9.84 -0.23 4.06
C ASP A 69 9.61 -1.69 3.69
N LEU A 70 10.70 -2.36 3.31
CA LEU A 70 10.71 -3.77 2.92
C LEU A 70 11.17 -4.69 4.05
N VAL A 71 11.81 -4.14 5.09
CA VAL A 71 12.48 -4.92 6.14
C VAL A 71 11.56 -5.25 7.31
N GLU A 72 10.62 -4.35 7.64
CA GLU A 72 9.67 -4.48 8.76
C GLU A 72 8.73 -5.69 8.67
#